data_AF-A0A7T8KL98-F1
#
_entry.id   AF-A0A7T8KL98-F1
#
_cell.length_a   1.000
_cell.length_b   1.000
_cell.length_c   1.000
_cell.angle_alpha   90.00
_cell.angle_beta   90.00
_cell.angle_gamma   90.00
#
_symmetry.space_group_name_H-M   'P 1'
#
loop_
_entity.id
_entity.type
_entity.pdbx_description
1 polymer ?
#
loop_
_entity_poly.entity_id
_entity_poly.type
_entity_poly.pdbx_seq_one_letter_code
_entity_poly.pdbx_strand_id
1 'polypeptide(L)'
;TKFPAVVIVFGIISSDGDVMPPHFFPKGLILDSEGYVALMRDVVAPWIKKVAAGRPYVFQQDSAPCHTSRKTQKWLSENLDDYTSRTSGCPTPRLQP
;
A
#
# COMPACT_ATOMS: atom_id res chain seq x y z
N THR A 1 9.53 -22.07 -23.49
CA THR A 1 8.35 -21.99 -22.61
C THR A 1 7.87 -20.55 -22.58
N LYS A 2 6.60 -20.27 -22.91
CA LYS A 2 6.05 -18.91 -22.84
C LYS A 2 5.50 -18.73 -21.43
N PHE A 3 6.26 -18.06 -20.55
CA PHE A 3 5.80 -17.78 -19.19
C PHE A 3 4.48 -16.98 -19.26
N PRO A 4 3.50 -17.28 -18.39
CA PRO A 4 2.26 -16.53 -18.36
C PRO A 4 2.55 -15.05 -18.09
N ALA A 5 1.77 -14.18 -18.72
CA ALA A 5 1.84 -12.75 -18.43
C ALA A 5 1.43 -12.53 -16.97
N VAL A 6 2.34 -11.98 -16.16
CA VAL A 6 2.03 -11.58 -14.78
C VAL A 6 1.59 -10.11 -14.81
N VAL A 7 0.42 -9.85 -14.23
CA VAL A 7 -0.09 -8.50 -13.95
C VAL A 7 -0.13 -8.34 -12.44
N ILE A 8 0.43 -7.26 -11.94
CA ILE A 8 0.33 -6.90 -10.53
C ILE A 8 -0.89 -6.00 -10.36
N VAL A 9 -1.69 -6.29 -9.34
CA VAL A 9 -2.87 -5.51 -8.96
C VAL A 9 -2.70 -5.10 -7.51
N PHE A 10 -3.05 -3.85 -7.21
CA PHE A 10 -3.03 -3.30 -5.85
C PHE A 10 -4.44 -2.87 -5.43
N GLY A 11 -4.80 -3.18 -4.19
CA GLY A 11 -6.12 -2.91 -3.64
C GLY A 11 -6.03 -2.49 -2.17
N ILE A 12 -7.03 -1.72 -1.75
CA ILE A 12 -7.20 -1.28 -0.35
C ILE A 12 -8.68 -1.43 -0.01
N ILE A 13 -8.94 -1.91 1.19
CA ILE A 13 -10.27 -1.94 1.81
C ILE A 13 -10.24 -1.17 3.13
N SER A 14 -11.35 -0.52 3.49
CA SER A 14 -11.55 0.05 4.84
C SER A 14 -12.32 -0.93 5.72
N SER A 15 -12.23 -0.77 7.04
CA SER A 15 -13.09 -1.49 8.00
C SER A 15 -14.58 -1.15 7.84
N ASP A 16 -14.88 0.00 7.24
CA ASP A 16 -16.24 0.48 6.97
C ASP A 16 -16.81 -0.12 5.66
N GLY A 17 -16.01 -0.95 4.95
CA GLY A 17 -16.42 -1.63 3.72
C GLY A 17 -16.15 -0.86 2.43
N ASP A 18 -15.43 0.26 2.49
CA ASP A 18 -15.02 0.99 1.28
C ASP A 18 -13.96 0.19 0.51
N VAL A 19 -14.12 0.12 -0.80
CA VAL A 19 -13.20 -0.59 -1.69
C VAL A 19 -12.56 0.40 -2.66
N MET A 20 -11.23 0.47 -2.65
CA MET A 20 -10.51 1.22 -3.67
C MET A 20 -10.62 0.50 -5.02
N PRO A 21 -10.97 1.20 -6.13
CA PRO A 21 -10.88 0.60 -7.45
C PRO A 21 -9.49 -0.01 -7.67
N PRO A 22 -9.38 -1.28 -8.11
CA PRO A 22 -8.09 -1.95 -8.23
C PRO A 22 -7.13 -1.17 -9.13
N HIS A 23 -5.91 -0.93 -8.65
CA HIS A 23 -4.86 -0.29 -9.44
C HIS A 23 -4.06 -1.36 -10.20
N PHE A 24 -4.10 -1.29 -11.53
CA PHE A 24 -3.39 -2.21 -12.40
C PHE A 24 -2.04 -1.62 -12.81
N PHE A 25 -0.96 -2.36 -12.55
CA PHE A 25 0.35 -1.97 -13.04
C PHE A 25 0.59 -2.43 -14.48
N PRO A 26 1.45 -1.72 -15.23
CA PRO A 26 1.96 -2.21 -16.50
C PRO A 26 2.54 -3.62 -16.37
N LYS A 27 2.32 -4.44 -17.41
CA LYS A 27 2.81 -5.82 -17.46
C LYS A 27 4.33 -5.87 -17.27
N GLY A 28 4.79 -6.74 -16.39
CA GLY A 28 6.22 -6.95 -16.12
C GLY A 28 6.87 -5.88 -15.24
N LEU A 29 6.09 -4.94 -14.68
CA LEU A 29 6.62 -4.00 -13.69
C LEU A 29 7.04 -4.77 -12.43
N ILE A 30 8.24 -4.47 -11.94
CA ILE A 30 8.69 -4.83 -10.60
C ILE A 30 8.57 -3.56 -9.75
N LEU A 31 7.72 -3.59 -8.73
CA LEU A 31 7.48 -2.44 -7.88
C LEU A 31 8.62 -2.26 -6.87
N ASP A 32 9.42 -1.22 -7.06
CA ASP A 32 10.46 -0.83 -6.11
C ASP A 32 9.94 0.21 -5.10
N SER A 33 10.84 0.74 -4.25
CA SER A 33 10.46 1.73 -3.24
C SER A 33 10.01 3.06 -3.84
N GLU A 34 10.51 3.44 -5.01
CA GLU A 34 10.15 4.70 -5.66
C GLU A 34 8.78 4.59 -6.34
N GLY A 35 8.56 3.51 -7.07
CA GLY A 35 7.25 3.18 -7.63
C GLY A 35 6.20 3.03 -6.55
N TYR A 36 6.53 2.44 -5.39
CA TYR A 36 5.61 2.35 -4.28
C TYR A 36 5.28 3.73 -3.68
N VAL A 37 6.26 4.61 -3.47
CA VAL A 37 5.99 5.99 -3.01
C VAL A 37 5.14 6.77 -4.02
N ALA A 38 5.38 6.60 -5.32
CA ALA A 38 4.56 7.22 -6.36
C ALA A 38 3.10 6.71 -6.32
N LEU A 39 2.89 5.39 -6.19
CA LEU A 39 1.57 4.80 -5.96
C LEU A 39 0.89 5.39 -4.73
N MET A 40 1.62 5.48 -3.62
CA MET A 40 1.09 5.99 -2.36
C MET A 40 0.66 7.46 -2.49
N ARG A 41 1.48 8.28 -3.14
CA ARG A 41 1.23 9.71 -3.37
C ARG A 41 0.07 9.96 -4.33
N ASP A 42 0.07 9.27 -5.47
CA ASP A 42 -0.80 9.61 -6.60
C ASP A 42 -2.16 8.90 -6.55
N VAL A 43 -2.22 7.75 -5.88
CA VAL A 43 -3.42 6.90 -5.88
C VAL A 43 -3.97 6.72 -4.47
N VAL A 44 -3.14 6.26 -3.54
CA VAL A 44 -3.61 5.79 -2.23
C VAL A 44 -4.00 6.94 -1.30
N ALA A 45 -3.10 7.90 -1.06
CA ALA A 45 -3.38 8.99 -0.12
C ALA A 45 -4.58 9.86 -0.55
N PRO A 46 -4.77 10.21 -1.83
CA PRO A 46 -5.99 10.89 -2.28
C PRO A 46 -7.26 10.08 -1.99
N TRP A 47 -7.22 8.75 -2.20
CA TRP A 47 -8.36 7.87 -1.93
C TRP A 47 -8.65 7.78 -0.42
N ILE A 48 -7.64 7.54 0.41
CA ILE A 48 -7.80 7.50 1.87
C ILE A 48 -8.34 8.82 2.38
N LYS A 49 -7.80 9.97 1.93
CA LYS A 49 -8.29 11.29 2.34
C LYS A 49 -9.78 11.47 2.07
N LYS A 50 -10.27 10.96 0.94
CA LYS A 50 -11.69 10.98 0.59
C LYS A 50 -12.52 10.06 1.51
N VAL A 51 -12.08 8.83 1.72
CA VAL A 51 -12.83 7.80 2.47
C VAL A 51 -12.83 8.08 3.98
N ALA A 52 -11.65 8.40 4.53
CA ALA A 52 -11.49 8.76 5.93
C ALA A 52 -12.27 10.03 6.27
N ALA A 53 -12.41 10.99 5.33
CA ALA A 53 -13.15 12.23 5.52
C ALA A 53 -12.79 12.96 6.84
N GLY A 54 -11.50 12.93 7.21
CA GLY A 54 -10.97 13.51 8.44
C GLY A 54 -11.04 12.61 9.69
N ARG A 55 -11.59 11.40 9.59
CA ARG A 55 -11.53 10.39 10.66
C ARG A 55 -10.10 9.85 10.79
N PRO A 56 -9.64 9.56 12.02
CA PRO A 56 -8.34 8.93 12.22
C PRO A 56 -8.34 7.50 11.65
N TYR A 57 -7.18 7.06 11.15
CA TYR A 57 -7.03 5.73 10.54
C TYR A 57 -5.61 5.18 10.72
N VAL A 58 -5.49 3.85 10.66
CA VAL A 58 -4.20 3.16 10.61
C VAL A 58 -4.08 2.45 9.26
N PHE A 59 -3.03 2.77 8.50
CA PHE A 59 -2.72 2.08 7.25
C PHE A 59 -1.90 0.81 7.50
N GLN A 60 -2.43 -0.36 7.12
CA GLN A 60 -1.77 -1.65 7.26
C GLN A 60 -1.24 -2.17 5.91
N GLN A 61 -0.01 -2.71 5.92
CA GLN A 61 0.64 -3.32 4.75
C GLN A 61 1.53 -4.49 5.18
N ASP A 62 1.99 -5.32 4.22
CA ASP A 62 2.97 -6.37 4.49
C ASP A 62 4.40 -5.84 4.70
N SER A 63 5.32 -6.76 5.00
CA SER A 63 6.72 -6.45 5.22
C SER A 63 7.58 -6.52 3.94
N ALA A 64 7.00 -6.35 2.75
CA ALA A 64 7.76 -6.38 1.50
C ALA A 64 8.93 -5.38 1.51
N PRO A 65 10.03 -5.65 0.77
CA PRO A 65 11.20 -4.78 0.79
C PRO A 65 10.92 -3.32 0.40
N CYS A 66 10.06 -3.10 -0.59
CA CYS A 66 9.66 -1.74 -0.99
C CYS A 66 8.87 -1.03 0.11
N HIS A 67 7.93 -1.73 0.77
CA HIS A 67 7.08 -1.21 1.84
C HIS A 67 7.87 -0.75 3.07
N THR A 68 8.90 -1.51 3.42
CA THR A 68 9.71 -1.29 4.62
C THR A 68 10.99 -0.50 4.37
N SER A 69 11.19 0.02 3.15
CA SER A 69 12.35 0.83 2.80
C SER A 69 12.38 2.14 3.57
N ARG A 70 13.57 2.71 3.81
CA ARG A 70 13.69 4.02 4.48
C ARG A 70 12.92 5.13 3.74
N LYS A 71 12.95 5.08 2.41
CA LYS A 71 12.25 6.05 1.54
C LYS A 71 10.74 5.97 1.78
N THR A 72 10.18 4.77 1.77
CA THR A 72 8.75 4.55 2.00
C THR A 72 8.33 4.88 3.42
N GLN A 73 9.04 4.39 4.42
CA GLN A 73 8.70 4.64 5.83
C GLN A 73 8.73 6.14 6.16
N LYS A 74 9.72 6.88 5.64
CA LYS A 74 9.76 8.34 5.74
C LYS A 74 8.52 8.99 5.12
N TRP A 75 8.19 8.60 3.89
CA TRP A 75 7.02 9.15 3.21
C TRP A 75 5.72 8.87 4.00
N LEU A 76 5.55 7.64 4.50
CA LEU A 76 4.37 7.27 5.30
C LEU A 76 4.25 8.13 6.56
N SER A 77 5.35 8.31 7.31
CA SER A 77 5.36 9.14 8.53
C SER A 77 5.08 10.63 8.29
N GLU A 78 5.35 11.13 7.08
CA GLU A 78 5.13 12.53 6.73
C GLU A 78 3.73 12.79 6.16
N ASN A 79 3.03 11.76 5.67
CA ASN A 79 1.85 11.93 4.82
C ASN A 79 0.59 11.17 5.27
N LEU A 80 0.70 10.18 6.16
CA LEU A 80 -0.44 9.43 6.69
C LEU A 80 -0.67 9.75 8.18
N ASP A 81 -1.89 9.48 8.66
CA ASP A 81 -2.28 9.66 10.06
C ASP A 81 -1.53 8.69 10.99
N ASP A 82 -1.70 7.38 10.77
CA ASP A 82 -0.90 6.32 11.39
C ASP A 82 -0.69 5.15 10.42
N TYR A 83 0.32 4.32 10.67
CA TYR A 83 0.61 3.14 9.85
C TYR A 83 1.35 2.05 10.61
N THR A 84 1.14 0.80 10.21
CA THR A 84 1.88 -0.33 10.78
C THR A 84 3.34 -0.27 10.32
N SER A 85 4.23 0.14 11.23
CA SER A 85 5.68 0.11 11.03
C SER A 85 6.22 -1.31 11.18
N ARG A 86 7.47 -1.54 10.73
CA ARG A 86 8.18 -2.83 10.89
C ARG A 86 8.18 -3.34 12.33
N THR A 87 8.18 -2.44 13.31
CA THR A 87 8.31 -2.73 14.74
C THR A 87 6.98 -3.01 15.44
N SER A 88 5.84 -2.64 14.85
CA SER A 88 4.51 -2.97 15.36
C SER A 88 4.06 -4.34 14.82
N GLY A 89 4.72 -5.40 15.28
CA GLY A 89 4.17 -6.74 15.46
C GLY A 89 3.35 -7.44 14.36
N CYS A 90 3.46 -7.12 13.07
CA CYS A 90 2.78 -7.90 12.02
C CYS A 90 3.62 -9.13 11.63
N PRO A 91 3.20 -10.36 11.96
CA PRO A 91 3.87 -11.56 11.46
C PRO A 91 3.50 -11.76 9.98
N THR A 92 4.46 -12.29 9.22
CA THR A 92 4.37 -13.04 7.94
C THR A 92 2.96 -13.47 7.45
N PRO A 93 2.76 -13.65 6.12
CA PRO A 93 1.58 -13.28 5.31
C PRO A 93 0.30 -14.12 5.53
N ARG A 94 0.09 -14.69 6.71
CA ARG A 94 -1.01 -15.63 6.98
C ARG A 94 -2.35 -14.93 7.25
N LEU A 95 -2.36 -13.63 7.59
CA LEU A 95 -3.57 -12.83 7.81
C LEU A 95 -3.31 -11.35 7.44
N GLN A 96 -3.67 -10.98 6.22
CA GLN A 96 -3.97 -9.60 5.84
C GLN A 96 -5.41 -9.60 5.34
N PRO A 97 -6.34 -8.88 5.99
CA PRO A 97 -7.73 -8.84 5.56
C PRO A 97 -7.89 -8.25 4.16
#